data_AF-A0A7J9G6A8-F1
#
_entry.id   AF-A0A7J9G6A8-F1
#
_cell.length_a   1.000
_cell.length_b   1.000
_cell.length_c   1.000
_cell.angle_alpha   90.00
_cell.angle_beta   90.00
_cell.angle_gamma   90.00
#
_symmetry.space_group_name_H-M   'P 1'
#
loop_
_entity.id
_entity.type
_entity.pdbx_description
1 polymer ?
#
loop_
_entity_poly.entity_id
_entity_poly.type
_entity_poly.pdbx_seq_one_letter_code
_entity_poly.pdbx_strand_id
1 'polypeptide(L)'
;VWIIVANWHRIELTVRIIGVASDALSRNLGLFLVIPLLTVGLLAYYASIVVFLVFSRFNGKIVAKESNGEYTCVWKQDSWVPAYFTLAILTMLWSLTSMVEAQVYVTSGTIAQWYFSKDDTKPHRTIRRSLRNAFGPSSGTICLSGLLVFVVRVVRAAVDSAREEDVPGIVNLVLRCCVNALMSAIDFLNKFTINFAAITGEAYCTSARMTYELLRRNLLSAVFVETVSTRLLAGVIFVLSSVYAIAVCAILKGVSDLGVNMYTVAALAWVLLILVLGFFVHVLDNVIDTVYICYAIDKDRGEVYKHEVHDVYFQLPISRNSRSSYPSRTLDV
;
A
#
# COMPACT_ATOMS: atom_id res chain seq x y z
N VAL A 1 -28.13 2.41 8.50
CA VAL A 1 -29.06 1.67 7.59
C VAL A 1 -29.42 2.50 6.36
N TRP A 2 -29.98 3.72 6.48
CA TRP A 2 -30.32 4.56 5.32
C TRP A 2 -29.17 4.89 4.36
N ILE A 3 -27.96 5.14 4.87
CA ILE A 3 -26.75 5.35 4.04
C ILE A 3 -26.35 4.08 3.25
N ILE A 4 -26.59 2.91 3.82
CA ILE A 4 -26.29 1.61 3.19
C ILE A 4 -27.30 1.32 2.07
N VAL A 5 -28.58 1.62 2.32
CA VAL A 5 -29.66 1.47 1.33
C VAL A 5 -29.49 2.46 0.17
N ALA A 6 -29.17 3.72 0.46
CA ALA A 6 -28.94 4.74 -0.57
C ALA A 6 -27.74 4.43 -1.49
N ASN A 7 -26.75 3.69 -0.98
CA ASN A 7 -25.55 3.30 -1.73
C ASN A 7 -25.56 1.84 -2.20
N TRP A 8 -26.71 1.15 -2.18
CA TRP A 8 -26.80 -0.29 -2.49
C TRP A 8 -26.20 -0.65 -3.85
N HIS A 9 -26.48 0.15 -4.89
CA HIS A 9 -25.90 -0.04 -6.23
C HIS A 9 -24.36 0.05 -6.20
N ARG A 10 -23.78 0.96 -5.42
CA ARG A 10 -22.33 1.12 -5.31
C ARG A 10 -21.69 -0.08 -4.61
N ILE A 11 -22.40 -0.65 -3.63
CA ILE A 11 -21.97 -1.86 -2.92
C ILE A 11 -22.00 -3.06 -3.87
N GLU A 12 -23.08 -3.25 -4.63
CA GLU A 12 -23.18 -4.36 -5.59
C GLU A 12 -22.06 -4.33 -6.63
N LEU A 13 -21.79 -3.15 -7.21
CA LEU A 13 -20.68 -2.97 -8.14
C LEU A 13 -19.34 -3.35 -7.51
N THR A 14 -19.11 -2.92 -6.27
CA THR A 14 -17.85 -3.21 -5.57
C THR A 14 -17.71 -4.69 -5.22
N VAL A 15 -18.80 -5.38 -4.88
CA VAL A 15 -18.78 -6.83 -4.66
C VAL A 15 -18.37 -7.56 -5.94
N ARG A 16 -18.85 -7.11 -7.11
CA ARG A 16 -18.43 -7.67 -8.40
C ARG A 16 -16.94 -7.40 -8.69
N ILE A 17 -16.45 -6.19 -8.42
CA ILE A 17 -15.02 -5.84 -8.53
C ILE A 17 -14.17 -6.75 -7.63
N ILE A 18 -14.59 -6.92 -6.38
CA ILE A 18 -13.93 -7.81 -5.42
C ILE A 18 -13.97 -9.26 -5.91
N GLY A 19 -15.08 -9.71 -6.50
CA GLY A 19 -15.22 -11.05 -7.07
C GLY A 19 -14.19 -11.32 -8.17
N VAL A 20 -14.03 -10.38 -9.10
CA VAL A 20 -13.02 -10.45 -10.17
C VAL A 20 -11.60 -10.46 -9.61
N ALA A 21 -11.30 -9.58 -8.65
CA ALA A 21 -9.99 -9.53 -8.00
C ALA A 21 -9.69 -10.83 -7.21
N SER A 22 -10.71 -11.42 -6.58
CA SER A 22 -10.62 -12.69 -5.88
C SER A 22 -10.33 -13.85 -6.85
N ASP A 23 -10.98 -13.90 -8.01
CA ASP A 23 -10.66 -14.90 -9.05
C ASP A 23 -9.20 -14.79 -9.51
N ALA A 24 -8.75 -13.56 -9.81
CA ALA A 24 -7.37 -13.28 -10.20
C ALA A 24 -6.36 -13.74 -9.13
N LEU A 25 -6.68 -13.49 -7.85
CA LEU A 25 -5.86 -13.89 -6.71
C LEU A 25 -5.89 -15.41 -6.47
N SER A 26 -7.05 -16.06 -6.64
CA SER A 26 -7.22 -17.51 -6.50
C SER A 26 -6.40 -18.31 -7.52
N ARG A 27 -6.16 -17.73 -8.69
CA ARG A 27 -5.29 -18.32 -9.72
C ARG A 27 -3.80 -18.10 -9.42
N ASN A 28 -3.46 -17.16 -8.53
CA ASN A 28 -2.10 -16.76 -8.17
C ASN A 28 -1.83 -16.85 -6.65
N LEU A 29 -2.29 -17.92 -5.99
CA LEU A 29 -2.16 -18.10 -4.53
C LEU A 29 -0.72 -18.03 -3.99
N GLY A 30 0.30 -18.23 -4.84
CA GLY A 30 1.70 -18.06 -4.45
C GLY A 30 2.03 -16.66 -3.92
N LEU A 31 1.23 -15.64 -4.24
CA LEU A 31 1.37 -14.29 -3.67
C LEU A 31 1.24 -14.28 -2.14
N PHE A 32 0.36 -15.12 -1.57
CA PHE A 32 0.22 -15.22 -0.11
C PHE A 32 1.46 -15.79 0.59
N LEU A 33 2.29 -16.55 -0.12
CA LEU A 33 3.57 -17.02 0.40
C LEU A 33 4.68 -16.00 0.16
N VAL A 34 4.75 -15.40 -1.03
CA VAL A 34 5.86 -14.51 -1.43
C VAL A 34 5.88 -13.20 -0.66
N ILE A 35 4.72 -12.56 -0.47
CA ILE A 35 4.62 -11.27 0.24
C ILE A 35 5.17 -11.36 1.68
N PRO A 36 4.77 -12.32 2.53
CA PRO A 36 5.34 -12.44 3.87
C PRO A 36 6.82 -12.86 3.82
N LEU A 37 7.25 -13.62 2.82
CA LEU A 37 8.67 -13.96 2.64
C LEU A 37 9.53 -12.72 2.39
N LEU A 38 9.01 -11.76 1.60
CA LEU A 38 9.66 -10.45 1.42
C LEU A 38 9.73 -9.67 2.73
N THR A 39 8.66 -9.68 3.54
CA THR A 39 8.66 -9.07 4.87
C THR A 39 9.67 -9.73 5.82
N VAL A 40 9.78 -11.07 5.81
CA VAL A 40 10.79 -11.80 6.60
C VAL A 40 12.21 -11.45 6.13
N GLY A 41 12.43 -11.30 4.82
CA GLY A 41 13.69 -10.82 4.27
C GLY A 41 14.06 -9.42 4.78
N LEU A 42 13.08 -8.50 4.86
CA LEU A 42 13.28 -7.18 5.46
C LEU A 42 13.66 -7.25 6.94
N LEU A 43 13.01 -8.13 7.71
CA LEU A 43 13.32 -8.32 9.13
C LEU A 43 14.74 -8.86 9.33
N ALA A 44 15.20 -9.79 8.49
CA ALA A 44 16.58 -10.28 8.52
C ALA A 44 17.59 -9.17 8.20
N TYR A 45 17.27 -8.31 7.24
CA TYR A 45 18.05 -7.11 6.94
C TYR A 45 18.11 -6.14 8.14
N TYR A 46 16.99 -5.91 8.83
CA TYR A 46 16.95 -5.07 10.03
C TYR A 46 17.73 -5.65 11.19
N ALA A 47 17.63 -6.95 11.43
CA ALA A 47 18.41 -7.62 12.47
C ALA A 47 19.90 -7.36 12.27
N SER A 48 20.38 -7.39 11.02
CA SER A 48 21.78 -7.11 10.67
C SER A 48 22.18 -5.67 11.01
N ILE A 49 21.33 -4.68 10.70
CA ILE A 49 21.56 -3.26 11.03
C ILE A 49 21.58 -3.05 12.55
N VAL A 50 20.61 -3.63 13.27
CA VAL A 50 20.51 -3.48 14.73
C VAL A 50 21.72 -4.07 15.42
N VAL A 51 22.20 -5.24 14.97
CA VAL A 51 23.43 -5.85 15.49
C VAL A 51 24.61 -4.89 15.30
N PHE A 52 24.77 -4.31 14.11
CA PHE A 52 25.85 -3.36 13.86
C PHE A 52 25.71 -2.06 14.70
N LEU A 53 24.49 -1.55 14.88
CA LEU A 53 24.23 -0.39 15.76
C LEU A 53 24.67 -0.67 17.20
N VAL A 54 24.36 -1.85 17.72
CA VAL A 54 24.80 -2.28 19.06
C VAL A 54 26.33 -2.33 19.12
N PHE A 55 26.99 -2.91 18.12
CA PHE A 55 28.46 -2.96 18.08
C PHE A 55 29.10 -1.57 17.97
N SER A 56 28.52 -0.65 17.20
CA SER A 56 29.04 0.71 17.07
C SER A 56 29.05 1.48 18.39
N ARG A 57 28.13 1.19 19.32
CA ARG A 57 28.11 1.81 20.67
C ARG A 57 29.35 1.52 21.51
N PHE A 58 30.00 0.38 21.28
CA PHE A 58 31.25 0.00 21.95
C PHE A 58 32.49 0.69 21.38
N ASN A 59 32.34 1.45 20.29
CA ASN A 59 33.43 2.29 19.75
C ASN A 59 33.41 3.66 20.43
N GLY A 60 34.38 3.87 21.32
CA GLY A 60 34.51 5.09 22.08
C GLY A 60 35.69 5.03 23.03
N LYS A 61 35.89 6.10 23.78
CA LYS A 61 36.96 6.23 24.77
C LYS A 61 36.38 6.74 26.08
N ILE A 62 37.01 6.32 27.17
CA ILE A 62 36.67 6.83 28.51
C ILE A 62 37.35 8.19 28.65
N VAL A 63 36.55 9.24 28.91
CA VAL A 63 37.05 10.60 29.11
C VAL A 63 36.60 11.09 30.48
N ALA A 64 37.49 11.73 31.22
CA ALA A 64 37.15 12.37 32.48
C ALA A 64 36.24 13.58 32.21
N LYS A 65 35.06 13.60 32.81
CA LYS A 65 34.12 14.72 32.79
C LYS A 65 34.04 15.31 34.19
N GLU A 66 34.43 16.57 34.31
CA GLU A 66 34.28 17.34 35.53
C GLU A 66 32.81 17.77 35.69
N SER A 67 32.23 17.48 36.86
CA SER A 67 30.90 17.94 37.25
C SER A 67 30.94 18.33 38.72
N ASN A 68 30.67 19.61 39.03
CA ASN A 68 30.68 20.16 40.40
C ASN A 68 31.99 19.92 41.19
N GLY A 69 33.15 19.99 40.53
CA GLY A 69 34.47 19.80 41.17
C GLY A 69 34.87 18.34 41.42
N GLU A 70 34.05 17.37 40.99
CA GLU A 70 34.35 15.94 41.03
C GLU A 70 34.59 15.41 39.61
N TYR A 71 35.69 14.65 39.42
CA TYR A 71 36.02 14.05 38.13
C TYR A 71 35.36 12.68 38.00
N THR A 72 34.37 12.56 37.12
CA THR A 72 33.71 11.29 36.82
C THR A 72 34.18 10.74 35.47
N CYS A 73 34.41 9.43 35.38
CA CYS A 73 34.74 8.79 34.11
C CYS A 73 33.46 8.54 33.31
N VAL A 74 33.32 9.17 32.15
CA VAL A 74 32.14 9.02 31.28
C VAL A 74 32.55 8.39 29.95
N TRP A 75 31.75 7.44 29.47
CA TRP A 75 31.92 6.86 28.15
C TRP A 75 31.58 7.89 27.06
N LYS A 76 32.56 8.27 26.24
CA LYS A 76 32.38 9.17 25.10
C LYS A 76 32.51 8.36 23.81
N GLN A 77 31.40 8.25 23.07
CA GLN A 77 31.38 7.62 21.75
C GLN A 77 32.20 8.44 20.75
N ASP A 78 32.73 7.76 19.73
CA ASP A 78 33.40 8.44 18.62
C ASP A 78 32.41 9.28 17.80
N SER A 79 32.90 10.36 17.21
CA SER A 79 32.06 11.37 16.52
C SER A 79 31.28 10.81 15.32
N TRP A 80 31.69 9.68 14.74
CA TRP A 80 31.00 9.04 13.62
C TRP A 80 29.78 8.21 14.06
N VAL A 81 29.73 7.79 15.33
CA VAL A 81 28.67 6.89 15.84
C VAL A 81 27.30 7.57 15.77
N PRO A 82 27.09 8.82 16.23
CA PRO A 82 25.79 9.48 16.10
C PRO A 82 25.35 9.68 14.64
N ALA A 83 26.28 10.01 13.74
CA ALA A 83 25.99 10.17 12.32
C ALA A 83 25.62 8.83 11.66
N TYR A 84 26.25 7.74 12.08
CA TYR A 84 25.87 6.40 11.65
C TYR A 84 24.46 6.02 12.13
N PHE A 85 24.11 6.33 13.38
CA PHE A 85 22.77 6.07 13.93
C PHE A 85 21.67 6.77 13.12
N THR A 86 21.87 8.05 12.79
CA THR A 86 20.87 8.80 11.99
C THR A 86 20.73 8.20 10.59
N LEU A 87 21.84 7.88 9.92
CA LEU A 87 21.80 7.22 8.60
C LEU A 87 21.15 5.83 8.65
N ALA A 88 21.44 5.03 9.68
CA ALA A 88 20.84 3.70 9.86
C ALA A 88 19.32 3.78 10.07
N ILE A 89 18.84 4.74 10.86
CA ILE A 89 17.40 4.97 11.05
C ILE A 89 16.75 5.41 9.75
N LEU A 90 17.34 6.38 9.03
CA LEU A 90 16.82 6.87 7.76
C LEU A 90 16.76 5.76 6.71
N THR A 91 17.81 4.95 6.60
CA THR A 91 17.86 3.82 5.66
C THR A 91 16.88 2.72 6.03
N MET A 92 16.69 2.41 7.32
CA MET A 92 15.63 1.49 7.76
C MET A 92 14.25 2.01 7.36
N LEU A 93 13.91 3.27 7.67
CA LEU A 93 12.61 3.84 7.32
C LEU A 93 12.36 3.87 5.81
N TRP A 94 13.38 4.21 5.01
CA TRP A 94 13.29 4.20 3.55
C TRP A 94 13.18 2.78 2.98
N SER A 95 13.90 1.82 3.54
CA SER A 95 13.80 0.42 3.10
C SER A 95 12.44 -0.20 3.44
N LEU A 96 11.77 0.26 4.52
CA LEU A 96 10.40 -0.13 4.84
C LEU A 96 9.43 0.28 3.72
N THR A 97 9.47 1.55 3.32
CA THR A 97 8.59 2.05 2.26
C THR A 97 8.93 1.40 0.92
N SER A 98 10.22 1.24 0.61
CA SER A 98 10.68 0.55 -0.61
C SER A 98 10.22 -0.91 -0.65
N MET A 99 10.17 -1.61 0.48
CA MET A 99 9.68 -2.99 0.54
C MET A 99 8.17 -3.06 0.30
N VAL A 100 7.40 -2.11 0.83
CA VAL A 100 5.96 -2.02 0.54
C VAL A 100 5.73 -1.82 -0.96
N GLU A 101 6.44 -0.87 -1.57
CA GLU A 101 6.37 -0.65 -3.03
C GLU A 101 6.83 -1.88 -3.83
N ALA A 102 7.83 -2.62 -3.35
CA ALA A 102 8.27 -3.88 -3.98
C ALA A 102 7.17 -4.96 -3.93
N GLN A 103 6.44 -5.06 -2.82
CA GLN A 103 5.32 -5.99 -2.68
C GLN A 103 4.20 -5.63 -3.67
N VAL A 104 3.84 -4.35 -3.76
CA VAL A 104 2.88 -3.85 -4.75
C VAL A 104 3.37 -4.22 -6.15
N TYR A 105 4.59 -3.84 -6.52
CA TYR A 105 5.16 -4.15 -7.84
C TYR A 105 5.09 -5.64 -8.20
N VAL A 106 5.42 -6.54 -7.27
CA VAL A 106 5.36 -7.99 -7.51
C VAL A 106 3.92 -8.48 -7.66
N THR A 107 2.99 -7.98 -6.86
CA THR A 107 1.56 -8.29 -7.02
C THR A 107 1.06 -7.81 -8.36
N SER A 108 1.34 -6.56 -8.72
CA SER A 108 0.86 -5.93 -9.95
C SER A 108 1.39 -6.63 -11.18
N GLY A 109 2.69 -6.92 -11.23
CA GLY A 109 3.30 -7.63 -12.36
C GLY A 109 2.79 -9.06 -12.51
N THR A 110 2.43 -9.73 -11.42
CA THR A 110 1.85 -11.08 -11.45
C THR A 110 0.41 -11.06 -11.98
N ILE A 111 -0.41 -10.13 -11.48
CA ILE A 111 -1.81 -9.98 -11.91
C ILE A 111 -1.89 -9.48 -13.35
N ALA A 112 -1.00 -8.58 -13.77
CA ALA A 112 -0.91 -8.13 -15.16
C ALA A 112 -0.66 -9.29 -16.13
N GLN A 113 0.24 -10.20 -15.78
CA GLN A 113 0.50 -11.39 -16.58
C GLN A 113 -0.73 -12.29 -16.68
N TRP A 114 -1.52 -12.42 -15.61
CA TRP A 114 -2.81 -13.12 -15.66
C TRP A 114 -3.84 -12.40 -16.53
N TYR A 115 -3.97 -11.08 -16.40
CA TYR A 115 -4.94 -10.27 -17.12
C TYR A 115 -4.70 -10.31 -18.64
N PHE A 116 -3.45 -10.13 -19.09
CA PHE A 116 -3.08 -10.09 -20.50
C PHE A 116 -2.75 -11.47 -21.11
N SER A 117 -2.92 -12.57 -20.37
CA SER A 117 -2.74 -13.92 -20.93
C SER A 117 -3.95 -14.31 -21.79
N LYS A 118 -3.68 -14.76 -23.03
CA LYS A 118 -4.71 -15.07 -24.03
C LYS A 118 -5.49 -16.38 -23.80
N ASP A 119 -5.14 -17.21 -22.81
CA ASP A 119 -5.82 -18.47 -22.50
C ASP A 119 -5.74 -18.82 -21.00
N ASP A 120 -6.62 -19.70 -20.51
CA ASP A 120 -6.65 -20.25 -19.13
C ASP A 120 -5.40 -21.06 -18.72
N THR A 121 -4.36 -21.08 -19.55
CA THR A 121 -3.09 -21.71 -19.21
C THR A 121 -2.45 -20.92 -18.07
N LYS A 122 -2.30 -21.56 -16.90
CA LYS A 122 -1.61 -20.98 -15.75
C LYS A 122 -0.22 -20.56 -16.21
N PRO A 123 0.11 -19.26 -16.27
CA PRO A 123 1.42 -18.86 -16.71
C PRO A 123 2.45 -19.39 -15.69
N HIS A 124 3.27 -20.36 -16.13
CA HIS A 124 4.26 -20.97 -15.25
C HIS A 124 5.31 -19.92 -14.87
N ARG A 125 5.60 -19.79 -13.57
CA ARG A 125 6.68 -18.95 -13.01
C ARG A 125 6.46 -17.43 -13.15
N THR A 126 5.22 -16.94 -13.24
CA THR A 126 4.89 -15.50 -13.25
C THR A 126 5.50 -14.76 -12.07
N ILE A 127 5.23 -15.26 -10.87
CA ILE A 127 5.71 -14.66 -9.61
C ILE A 127 7.25 -14.58 -9.61
N ARG A 128 7.93 -15.62 -10.09
CA ARG A 128 9.40 -15.64 -10.19
C ARG A 128 9.91 -14.60 -11.19
N ARG A 129 9.21 -14.40 -12.32
CA ARG A 129 9.56 -13.38 -13.31
C ARG A 129 9.34 -11.99 -12.74
N SER A 130 8.21 -11.75 -12.07
CA SER A 130 7.90 -10.48 -11.40
C SER A 130 8.92 -10.15 -10.31
N LEU A 131 9.31 -11.14 -9.49
CA LEU A 131 10.38 -10.99 -8.49
C LEU A 131 11.74 -10.66 -9.14
N ARG A 132 12.11 -11.35 -10.22
CA ARG A 132 13.37 -11.07 -10.94
C ARG A 132 13.38 -9.67 -11.53
N ASN A 133 12.24 -9.20 -12.03
CA ASN A 133 12.11 -7.85 -12.56
C ASN A 133 12.19 -6.80 -11.45
N ALA A 134 11.50 -7.04 -10.32
CA ALA A 134 11.50 -6.16 -9.16
C ALA A 134 12.91 -5.96 -8.58
N PHE A 135 13.66 -7.04 -8.34
CA PHE A 135 15.00 -6.97 -7.77
C PHE A 135 16.12 -6.81 -8.82
N GLY A 136 15.79 -6.80 -10.11
CA GLY A 136 16.73 -6.61 -11.20
C GLY A 136 16.55 -5.24 -11.86
N PRO A 137 16.03 -5.20 -13.11
CA PRO A 137 15.94 -3.99 -13.92
C PRO A 137 15.08 -2.88 -13.30
N SER A 138 14.04 -3.21 -12.54
CA SER A 138 13.08 -2.24 -11.99
C SER A 138 13.34 -1.88 -10.53
N SER A 139 14.44 -2.36 -9.95
CA SER A 139 14.81 -2.05 -8.55
C SER A 139 14.98 -0.56 -8.31
N GLY A 140 15.59 0.17 -9.26
CA GLY A 140 15.73 1.62 -9.17
C GLY A 140 14.39 2.36 -9.16
N THR A 141 13.42 1.93 -9.97
CA THR A 141 12.06 2.49 -9.99
C THR A 141 11.35 2.28 -8.65
N ILE A 142 11.48 1.08 -8.07
CA ILE A 142 10.88 0.74 -6.77
C ILE A 142 11.52 1.55 -5.64
N CYS A 143 12.85 1.63 -5.60
CA CYS A 143 13.58 2.40 -4.59
C CYS A 143 13.26 3.90 -4.66
N LEU A 144 13.13 4.46 -5.87
CA LEU A 144 12.75 5.86 -6.07
C LEU A 144 11.31 6.13 -5.61
N SER A 145 10.39 5.23 -5.93
CA SER A 145 9.00 5.29 -5.45
C SER A 145 8.95 5.23 -3.92
N GLY A 146 9.66 4.28 -3.31
CA GLY A 146 9.77 4.15 -1.86
C GLY A 146 10.40 5.37 -1.20
N LEU A 147 11.37 6.01 -1.84
CA LEU A 147 11.98 7.26 -1.36
C LEU A 147 10.97 8.41 -1.36
N LEU A 148 10.18 8.51 -2.42
CA LEU A 148 9.16 9.54 -2.55
C LEU A 148 8.08 9.38 -1.48
N VAL A 149 7.59 8.16 -1.23
CA VAL A 149 6.64 7.88 -0.13
C VAL A 149 7.27 8.20 1.23
N PHE A 150 8.55 7.86 1.43
CA PHE A 150 9.27 8.20 2.65
C PHE A 150 9.34 9.72 2.87
N VAL A 151 9.74 10.49 1.86
CA VAL A 151 9.80 11.96 1.93
C VAL A 151 8.41 12.54 2.21
N VAL A 152 7.37 12.06 1.52
CA VAL A 152 5.98 12.49 1.76
C VAL A 152 5.56 12.27 3.22
N ARG A 153 5.89 11.10 3.79
CA ARG A 153 5.58 10.79 5.20
C ARG A 153 6.36 11.67 6.18
N VAL A 154 7.64 11.90 5.93
CA VAL A 154 8.48 12.78 6.76
C VAL A 154 7.96 14.21 6.74
N VAL A 155 7.59 14.74 5.56
CA VAL A 155 7.05 16.10 5.45
C VAL A 155 5.69 16.21 6.14
N ARG A 156 4.81 15.23 5.99
CA ARG A 156 3.53 15.19 6.74
C ARG A 156 3.77 15.20 8.24
N ALA A 157 4.64 14.33 8.75
CA ALA A 157 4.95 14.26 10.17
C ALA A 157 5.54 15.58 10.71
N ALA A 158 6.38 16.26 9.93
CA ALA A 158 6.93 17.56 10.29
C ALA A 158 5.85 18.66 10.33
N VAL A 159 4.96 18.68 9.33
CA VAL A 159 3.83 19.63 9.26
C VAL A 159 2.84 19.40 10.41
N ASP A 160 2.58 18.14 10.76
CA ASP A 160 1.70 17.76 11.86
C ASP A 160 2.34 18.06 13.22
N SER A 161 3.66 17.88 13.39
CA SER A 161 4.36 18.22 14.63
C SER A 161 4.38 19.74 14.87
N ALA A 162 4.50 20.54 13.81
CA ALA A 162 4.38 22.00 13.89
C ALA A 162 2.97 22.48 14.29
N ARG A 163 1.99 21.60 14.48
CA ARG A 163 0.66 21.90 15.04
C ARG A 163 0.71 22.18 16.55
N GLU A 164 1.64 21.58 17.28
CA GLU A 164 1.66 21.67 18.74
C GLU A 164 2.34 22.95 19.24
N GLU A 165 3.19 23.58 18.42
CA GLU A 165 4.05 24.69 18.86
C GLU A 165 3.62 26.09 18.39
N ASP A 166 2.65 26.23 17.47
CA ASP A 166 2.48 27.47 16.69
C ASP A 166 1.10 28.15 16.81
N VAL A 167 1.12 29.48 16.93
CA VAL A 167 0.00 30.41 17.17
C VAL A 167 -1.05 30.36 16.03
N PRO A 168 -2.37 30.46 16.31
CA PRO A 168 -3.42 30.26 15.30
C PRO A 168 -3.46 31.40 14.28
N GLY A 169 -2.85 31.18 13.11
CA GLY A 169 -2.97 32.04 11.94
C GLY A 169 -3.69 31.33 10.79
N ILE A 170 -4.71 31.97 10.21
CA ILE A 170 -5.46 31.45 9.04
C ILE A 170 -4.52 31.11 7.87
N VAL A 171 -3.45 31.89 7.68
CA VAL A 171 -2.45 31.64 6.63
C VAL A 171 -1.69 30.33 6.85
N ASN A 172 -1.33 30.02 8.10
CA ASN A 172 -0.65 28.76 8.45
C ASN A 172 -1.58 27.57 8.21
N LEU A 173 -2.86 27.70 8.56
CA LEU A 173 -3.88 26.67 8.31
C LEU A 173 -4.07 26.40 6.80
N VAL A 174 -4.17 27.45 5.98
CA VAL A 174 -4.34 27.32 4.52
C VAL A 174 -3.10 26.68 3.89
N LEU A 175 -1.90 27.14 4.24
CA LEU A 175 -0.66 26.58 3.70
C LEU A 175 -0.51 25.09 4.06
N ARG A 176 -0.83 24.71 5.30
CA ARG A 176 -0.83 23.30 5.76
C ARG A 176 -1.83 22.45 5.00
N CYS A 177 -3.04 22.96 4.79
CA CYS A 177 -4.05 22.27 3.99
C CYS A 177 -3.54 22.03 2.56
N CYS A 178 -2.93 23.06 1.93
CA CYS A 178 -2.33 22.94 0.61
C CYS A 178 -1.20 21.92 0.57
N VAL A 179 -0.29 21.93 1.55
CA VAL A 179 0.82 20.96 1.62
C VAL A 179 0.28 19.54 1.81
N ASN A 180 -0.67 19.32 2.72
CA ASN A 180 -1.22 17.99 2.95
C ASN A 180 -2.02 17.48 1.74
N ALA A 181 -2.76 18.37 1.05
CA ALA A 181 -3.44 18.03 -0.19
C ALA A 181 -2.46 17.66 -1.31
N LEU A 182 -1.38 18.44 -1.48
CA LEU A 182 -0.33 18.15 -2.45
C LEU A 182 0.35 16.81 -2.15
N MET A 183 0.73 16.58 -0.90
CA MET A 183 1.34 15.33 -0.44
C MET A 183 0.42 14.13 -0.68
N SER A 184 -0.89 14.30 -0.48
CA SER A 184 -1.90 13.25 -0.76
C SER A 184 -2.10 12.99 -2.25
N ALA A 185 -2.04 14.03 -3.08
CA ALA A 185 -2.06 13.86 -4.53
C ALA A 185 -0.82 13.12 -5.05
N ILE A 186 0.36 13.42 -4.49
CA ILE A 186 1.62 12.75 -4.83
C ILE A 186 1.58 11.28 -4.42
N ASP A 187 1.13 10.99 -3.20
CA ASP A 187 1.01 9.63 -2.66
C ASP A 187 0.04 8.78 -3.50
N PHE A 188 -1.13 9.35 -3.81
CA PHE A 188 -2.13 8.74 -4.70
C PHE A 188 -1.54 8.46 -6.09
N LEU A 189 -0.88 9.44 -6.71
CA LEU A 189 -0.24 9.25 -8.01
C LEU A 189 0.85 8.17 -7.97
N ASN A 190 1.68 8.15 -6.91
CA ASN A 190 2.73 7.17 -6.74
C ASN A 190 2.17 5.74 -6.64
N LYS A 191 1.08 5.56 -5.88
CA LYS A 191 0.36 4.28 -5.75
C LYS A 191 -0.02 3.71 -7.13
N PHE A 192 -0.60 4.51 -8.02
CA PHE A 192 -0.93 4.03 -9.37
C PHE A 192 0.30 3.94 -10.30
N THR A 193 1.34 4.74 -10.04
CA THR A 193 2.57 4.75 -10.85
C THR A 193 3.34 3.44 -10.70
N ILE A 194 3.49 2.92 -9.47
CA ILE A 194 4.22 1.66 -9.26
C ILE A 194 3.49 0.48 -9.89
N ASN A 195 2.15 0.47 -9.79
CA ASN A 195 1.30 -0.53 -10.44
C ASN A 195 1.48 -0.48 -11.96
N PHE A 196 1.47 0.71 -12.57
CA PHE A 196 1.71 0.90 -14.00
C PHE A 196 3.12 0.47 -14.43
N ALA A 197 4.14 0.84 -13.65
CA ALA A 197 5.54 0.46 -13.91
C ALA A 197 5.74 -1.06 -13.84
N ALA A 198 4.97 -1.78 -13.01
CA ALA A 198 5.00 -3.23 -12.95
C ALA A 198 4.36 -3.91 -14.18
N ILE A 199 3.35 -3.27 -14.77
CA ILE A 199 2.67 -3.77 -15.98
C ILE A 199 3.53 -3.53 -17.21
N THR A 200 4.08 -2.32 -17.36
CA THR A 200 4.80 -1.90 -18.58
C THR A 200 6.29 -2.19 -18.54
N GLY A 201 6.90 -2.25 -17.34
CA GLY A 201 8.34 -2.38 -17.18
C GLY A 201 9.13 -1.09 -17.46
N GLU A 202 8.44 0.05 -17.59
CA GLU A 202 9.05 1.35 -17.89
C GLU A 202 9.72 2.01 -16.68
N ALA A 203 10.59 2.99 -16.93
CA ALA A 203 11.20 3.80 -15.89
C ALA A 203 10.15 4.62 -15.10
N TYR A 204 10.50 5.04 -13.87
CA TYR A 204 9.59 5.76 -12.97
C TYR A 204 8.97 7.01 -13.60
N CYS A 205 9.78 7.90 -14.19
CA CYS A 205 9.29 9.17 -14.74
C CYS A 205 8.32 8.96 -15.92
N THR A 206 8.61 7.99 -16.79
CA THR A 206 7.73 7.62 -17.91
C THR A 206 6.42 7.06 -17.39
N SER A 207 6.49 6.14 -16.43
CA SER A 207 5.31 5.55 -15.79
C SER A 207 4.46 6.61 -15.08
N ALA A 208 5.07 7.53 -14.34
CA ALA A 208 4.35 8.60 -13.63
C ALA A 208 3.59 9.52 -14.59
N ARG A 209 4.20 9.86 -15.73
CA ARG A 209 3.56 10.67 -16.76
C ARG A 209 2.34 9.95 -17.36
N MET A 210 2.51 8.68 -17.74
CA MET A 210 1.41 7.89 -18.32
C MET A 210 0.27 7.69 -17.31
N THR A 211 0.61 7.38 -16.06
CA THR A 211 -0.38 7.27 -14.97
C THR A 211 -1.10 8.59 -14.72
N TYR A 212 -0.41 9.73 -14.75
CA TYR A 212 -1.05 11.04 -14.61
C TYR A 212 -2.04 11.31 -15.75
N GLU A 213 -1.68 11.01 -17.00
CA GLU A 213 -2.56 11.16 -18.16
C GLU A 213 -3.81 10.25 -18.05
N LEU A 214 -3.63 9.00 -17.62
CA LEU A 214 -4.72 8.05 -17.35
C LEU A 214 -5.64 8.53 -16.23
N LEU A 215 -5.07 8.93 -15.09
CA LEU A 215 -5.82 9.42 -13.95
C LEU A 215 -6.56 10.71 -14.30
N ARG A 216 -5.96 11.65 -15.05
CA ARG A 216 -6.66 12.87 -15.47
C ARG A 216 -7.93 12.59 -16.28
N ARG A 217 -7.94 11.53 -17.10
CA ARG A 217 -9.10 11.12 -17.90
C ARG A 217 -10.14 10.35 -17.06
N ASN A 218 -9.69 9.50 -16.15
CA ASN A 218 -10.53 8.55 -15.42
C ASN A 218 -10.51 8.75 -13.89
N LEU A 219 -10.24 9.97 -13.41
CA LEU A 219 -9.93 10.24 -11.98
C LEU A 219 -11.05 9.80 -11.03
N LEU A 220 -12.30 10.11 -11.39
CA LEU A 220 -13.45 9.75 -10.56
C LEU A 220 -13.61 8.24 -10.42
N SER A 221 -13.32 7.49 -11.47
CA SER A 221 -13.37 6.03 -11.45
C SER A 221 -12.28 5.47 -10.55
N ALA A 222 -11.05 5.98 -10.67
CA ALA A 222 -9.91 5.53 -9.85
C ALA A 222 -10.16 5.79 -8.36
N VAL A 223 -10.53 7.03 -8.02
CA VAL A 223 -10.83 7.44 -6.63
C VAL A 223 -12.01 6.65 -6.08
N PHE A 224 -13.04 6.39 -6.89
CA PHE A 224 -14.19 5.60 -6.47
C PHE A 224 -13.79 4.16 -6.16
N VAL A 225 -13.05 3.50 -7.04
CA VAL A 225 -12.61 2.12 -6.84
C VAL A 225 -11.76 2.01 -5.58
N GLU A 226 -10.75 2.88 -5.43
CA GLU A 226 -9.89 2.88 -4.24
C GLU A 226 -10.71 3.15 -2.97
N THR A 227 -11.45 4.26 -2.93
CA THR A 227 -12.14 4.66 -1.69
C THR A 227 -13.20 3.65 -1.28
N VAL A 228 -13.99 3.12 -2.22
CA VAL A 228 -15.10 2.23 -1.90
C VAL A 228 -14.59 0.82 -1.59
N SER A 229 -13.61 0.30 -2.34
CA SER A 229 -13.05 -1.03 -2.05
C SER A 229 -12.38 -1.06 -0.67
N THR A 230 -11.43 -0.17 -0.38
CA THR A 230 -10.73 -0.17 0.91
C THR A 230 -11.68 -0.01 2.09
N ARG A 231 -12.71 0.84 1.98
CA ARG A 231 -13.71 1.03 3.05
C ARG A 231 -14.61 -0.19 3.25
N LEU A 232 -15.03 -0.85 2.16
CA LEU A 232 -15.85 -2.05 2.25
C LEU A 232 -15.04 -3.23 2.80
N LEU A 233 -13.81 -3.45 2.32
CA LEU A 233 -12.95 -4.52 2.85
C LEU A 233 -12.67 -4.31 4.34
N ALA A 234 -12.36 -3.08 4.77
CA ALA A 234 -12.18 -2.76 6.18
C ALA A 234 -13.44 -3.03 7.02
N GLY A 235 -14.62 -2.68 6.49
CA GLY A 235 -15.91 -2.96 7.13
C GLY A 235 -16.17 -4.46 7.29
N VAL A 236 -15.86 -5.26 6.27
CA VAL A 236 -16.02 -6.72 6.29
C VAL A 236 -15.13 -7.36 7.36
N ILE A 237 -13.85 -6.98 7.44
CA ILE A 237 -12.93 -7.50 8.47
C ILE A 237 -13.45 -7.16 9.87
N PHE A 238 -13.85 -5.90 10.08
CA PHE A 238 -14.31 -5.44 11.38
C PHE A 238 -15.53 -6.24 11.86
N VAL A 239 -16.50 -6.47 10.98
CA VAL A 239 -17.70 -7.25 11.29
C VAL A 239 -17.36 -8.72 11.54
N LEU A 240 -16.62 -9.36 10.63
CA LEU A 240 -16.24 -10.77 10.75
C LEU A 240 -15.44 -11.03 12.03
N SER A 241 -14.48 -10.16 12.32
CA SER A 241 -13.67 -10.31 13.51
C SER A 241 -14.49 -10.11 14.78
N SER A 242 -15.36 -9.09 14.81
CA SER A 242 -16.24 -8.86 15.97
C SER A 242 -17.18 -10.03 16.24
N VAL A 243 -17.78 -10.61 15.19
CA VAL A 243 -18.64 -11.81 15.31
C VAL A 243 -17.84 -12.99 15.84
N TYR A 244 -16.61 -13.19 15.35
CA TYR A 244 -15.73 -14.25 15.83
C TYR A 244 -15.37 -14.07 17.31
N ALA A 245 -15.03 -12.86 17.75
CA ALA A 245 -14.75 -12.57 19.16
C ALA A 245 -15.95 -12.88 20.07
N ILE A 246 -17.15 -12.51 19.64
CA ILE A 246 -18.40 -12.81 20.36
C ILE A 246 -18.63 -14.32 20.44
N ALA A 247 -18.42 -15.05 19.33
CA ALA A 247 -18.55 -16.50 19.29
C ALA A 247 -17.55 -17.19 20.23
N VAL A 248 -16.28 -16.76 20.21
CA VAL A 248 -15.23 -17.26 21.12
C VAL A 248 -15.61 -16.98 22.58
N CYS A 249 -16.05 -15.78 22.92
CA CYS A 249 -16.55 -15.46 24.26
C CYS A 249 -17.71 -16.38 24.69
N ALA A 250 -18.68 -16.61 23.80
CA ALA A 250 -19.84 -17.45 24.11
C ALA A 250 -19.44 -18.92 24.36
N ILE A 251 -18.51 -19.45 23.56
CA ILE A 251 -18.02 -20.82 23.70
C ILE A 251 -17.22 -20.96 25.00
N LEU A 252 -16.30 -20.04 25.30
CA LEU A 252 -15.53 -20.11 26.55
C LEU A 252 -16.44 -20.04 27.78
N LYS A 253 -17.48 -19.21 27.76
CA LYS A 253 -18.45 -19.12 28.85
C LYS A 253 -19.23 -20.43 29.08
N GLY A 254 -19.45 -21.20 28.02
CA GLY A 254 -20.17 -22.49 28.09
C GLY A 254 -19.29 -23.68 28.46
N VAL A 255 -17.99 -23.63 28.17
CA VAL A 255 -17.06 -24.77 28.32
C VAL A 255 -16.14 -24.62 29.54
N SER A 256 -15.86 -23.40 30.00
CA SER A 256 -14.88 -23.18 31.06
C SER A 256 -15.23 -22.01 31.97
N ASP A 257 -15.18 -22.23 33.28
CA ASP A 257 -15.36 -21.18 34.29
C ASP A 257 -14.06 -20.37 34.48
N LEU A 258 -13.56 -19.78 33.38
CA LEU A 258 -12.26 -19.12 33.34
C LEU A 258 -12.28 -17.66 33.85
N GLY A 259 -13.41 -17.18 34.38
CA GLY A 259 -13.55 -15.84 34.94
C GLY A 259 -13.00 -14.73 34.02
N VAL A 260 -12.10 -13.89 34.55
CA VAL A 260 -11.50 -12.74 33.84
C VAL A 260 -10.59 -13.16 32.67
N ASN A 261 -9.97 -14.34 32.72
CA ASN A 261 -9.08 -14.83 31.66
C ASN A 261 -9.83 -15.08 30.34
N MET A 262 -11.14 -15.30 30.38
CA MET A 262 -11.98 -15.45 29.18
C MET A 262 -11.89 -14.23 28.26
N TYR A 263 -11.96 -13.02 28.81
CA TYR A 263 -11.90 -11.79 28.03
C TYR A 263 -10.54 -11.59 27.38
N THR A 264 -9.46 -11.97 28.08
CA THR A 264 -8.09 -11.88 27.55
C THR A 264 -7.87 -12.84 26.38
N VAL A 265 -8.37 -14.07 26.47
CA VAL A 265 -8.28 -15.07 25.39
C VAL A 265 -9.10 -14.64 24.18
N ALA A 266 -10.32 -14.15 24.39
CA ALA A 266 -11.16 -13.65 23.30
C ALA A 266 -10.56 -12.41 22.62
N ALA A 267 -9.98 -11.48 23.39
CA ALA A 267 -9.29 -10.32 22.85
C ALA A 267 -8.07 -10.73 22.02
N LEU A 268 -7.27 -11.68 22.49
CA LEU A 268 -6.11 -12.19 21.74
C LEU A 268 -6.56 -12.86 20.43
N ALA A 269 -7.62 -13.66 20.48
CA ALA A 269 -8.20 -14.31 19.29
C ALA A 269 -8.74 -13.28 18.28
N TRP A 270 -9.38 -12.22 18.76
CA TRP A 270 -9.86 -11.10 17.96
C TRP A 270 -8.71 -10.38 17.25
N VAL A 271 -7.64 -10.04 17.99
CA VAL A 271 -6.44 -9.39 17.43
C VAL A 271 -5.78 -10.28 16.38
N LEU A 272 -5.59 -11.57 16.68
CA LEU A 272 -4.99 -12.51 15.73
C LEU A 272 -5.80 -12.61 14.45
N LEU A 273 -7.13 -12.69 14.54
CA LEU A 273 -7.99 -12.76 13.37
C LEU A 273 -7.96 -11.46 12.54
N ILE A 274 -7.94 -10.28 13.20
CA ILE A 274 -7.76 -9.00 12.50
C ILE A 274 -6.44 -8.95 11.75
N LEU A 275 -5.35 -9.43 12.35
CA LEU A 275 -4.04 -9.45 11.70
C LEU A 275 -4.05 -10.33 10.45
N VAL A 276 -4.61 -11.55 10.57
CA VAL A 276 -4.69 -12.50 9.45
C VAL A 276 -5.59 -11.95 8.35
N LEU A 277 -6.83 -11.54 8.67
CA LEU A 277 -7.76 -10.99 7.68
C LEU A 277 -7.25 -9.68 7.07
N GLY A 278 -6.60 -8.83 7.88
CA GLY A 278 -5.97 -7.59 7.43
C GLY A 278 -4.90 -7.83 6.38
N PHE A 279 -4.09 -8.89 6.53
CA PHE A 279 -3.14 -9.31 5.51
C PHE A 279 -3.84 -9.72 4.20
N PHE A 280 -4.87 -10.56 4.26
CA PHE A 280 -5.64 -10.96 3.07
C PHE A 280 -6.24 -9.77 2.34
N VAL A 281 -6.84 -8.83 3.08
CA VAL A 281 -7.41 -7.61 2.53
C VAL A 281 -6.36 -6.70 1.93
N HIS A 282 -5.21 -6.55 2.57
CA HIS A 282 -4.12 -5.76 2.00
C HIS A 282 -3.66 -6.32 0.65
N VAL A 283 -3.55 -7.64 0.50
CA VAL A 283 -3.24 -8.25 -0.79
C VAL A 283 -4.36 -8.01 -1.80
N LEU A 284 -5.62 -8.20 -1.39
CA LEU A 284 -6.78 -8.03 -2.26
C LEU A 284 -6.97 -6.58 -2.74
N ASP A 285 -6.73 -5.58 -1.88
CA ASP A 285 -6.76 -4.15 -2.22
C ASP A 285 -5.75 -3.82 -3.32
N ASN A 286 -4.50 -4.30 -3.18
CA ASN A 286 -3.47 -4.16 -4.21
C ASN A 286 -3.84 -4.85 -5.54
N VAL A 287 -4.51 -6.01 -5.48
CA VAL A 287 -5.01 -6.70 -6.68
C VAL A 287 -6.13 -5.89 -7.36
N ILE A 288 -7.08 -5.33 -6.59
CA ILE A 288 -8.17 -4.49 -7.12
C ILE A 288 -7.60 -3.28 -7.86
N ASP A 289 -6.63 -2.59 -7.28
CA ASP A 289 -5.96 -1.45 -7.91
C ASP A 289 -5.22 -1.85 -9.18
N THR A 290 -4.53 -3.00 -9.17
CA THR A 290 -3.84 -3.52 -10.37
C THR A 290 -4.84 -3.83 -11.48
N VAL A 291 -5.93 -4.55 -11.17
CA VAL A 291 -6.96 -4.92 -12.16
C VAL A 291 -7.59 -3.67 -12.76
N TYR A 292 -7.84 -2.64 -11.94
CA TYR A 292 -8.31 -1.34 -12.42
C TYR A 292 -7.34 -0.70 -13.43
N ILE A 293 -6.04 -0.66 -13.14
CA ILE A 293 -5.05 -0.12 -14.09
C ILE A 293 -5.01 -0.97 -15.37
N CYS A 294 -5.03 -2.29 -15.27
CA CYS A 294 -5.04 -3.17 -16.44
C CYS A 294 -6.25 -2.87 -17.33
N TYR A 295 -7.44 -2.75 -16.74
CA TYR A 295 -8.65 -2.32 -17.46
C TYR A 295 -8.51 -0.93 -18.08
N ALA A 296 -7.95 0.05 -17.34
CA ALA A 296 -7.77 1.40 -17.85
C ALA A 296 -6.81 1.46 -19.05
N ILE A 297 -5.73 0.68 -19.03
CA ILE A 297 -4.79 0.54 -20.16
C ILE A 297 -5.48 -0.11 -21.36
N ASP A 298 -6.22 -1.18 -21.11
CA ASP A 298 -6.94 -1.93 -22.15
C ASP A 298 -7.97 -1.04 -22.87
N LYS A 299 -8.74 -0.28 -22.07
CA LYS A 299 -9.69 0.73 -22.54
C LYS A 299 -9.02 1.81 -23.39
N ASP A 300 -7.86 2.33 -22.97
CA ASP A 300 -7.13 3.36 -23.72
C ASP A 300 -6.52 2.83 -25.03
N ARG A 301 -6.22 1.52 -25.11
CA ARG A 301 -5.77 0.85 -26.35
C ARG A 301 -6.92 0.45 -27.28
N GLY A 302 -8.15 0.40 -26.78
CA GLY A 302 -9.31 -0.12 -27.52
C GLY A 302 -9.29 -1.63 -27.68
N GLU A 303 -8.54 -2.35 -26.84
CA GLU A 303 -8.49 -3.80 -26.79
C GLU A 303 -9.41 -4.31 -25.66
N VAL A 304 -9.82 -5.58 -25.75
CA VAL A 304 -10.59 -6.27 -24.70
C VAL A 304 -9.97 -7.64 -24.48
N TYR A 305 -9.12 -7.79 -23.46
CA TYR A 305 -8.52 -9.10 -23.12
C TYR A 305 -9.47 -9.95 -22.27
N LYS A 306 -10.20 -9.33 -21.35
CA LYS A 306 -11.12 -10.01 -20.41
C LYS A 306 -12.48 -9.31 -20.39
N HIS A 307 -13.46 -9.93 -21.04
CA HIS A 307 -14.83 -9.41 -21.10
C HIS A 307 -15.46 -9.24 -19.71
N GLU A 308 -15.27 -10.22 -18.81
CA GLU A 308 -15.81 -10.17 -17.44
C GLU A 308 -15.33 -8.94 -16.65
N VAL A 309 -14.10 -8.49 -16.90
CA VAL A 309 -13.56 -7.29 -16.23
C VAL A 309 -14.17 -6.03 -16.85
N HIS A 310 -14.26 -5.96 -18.18
CA HIS A 310 -14.90 -4.81 -18.86
C HIS A 310 -16.36 -4.64 -18.44
N ASP A 311 -17.13 -5.72 -18.33
CA ASP A 311 -18.56 -5.66 -17.97
C ASP A 311 -18.80 -5.07 -16.57
N VAL A 312 -17.89 -5.36 -15.63
CA VAL A 312 -17.94 -4.82 -14.27
C VAL A 312 -17.46 -3.36 -14.26
N TYR A 313 -16.29 -3.08 -14.83
CA TYR A 313 -15.67 -1.76 -14.75
C TYR A 313 -16.29 -0.71 -15.69
N PHE A 314 -17.09 -1.11 -16.68
CA PHE A 314 -17.87 -0.17 -17.51
C PHE A 314 -18.96 0.56 -16.71
N GLN A 315 -19.45 -0.02 -15.62
CA GLN A 315 -20.48 0.55 -14.76
C GLN A 315 -19.96 1.65 -13.83
N LEU A 316 -18.64 1.92 -13.84
CA LEU A 316 -18.04 2.93 -12.99
C LEU A 316 -18.40 4.35 -13.44
N PRO A 317 -18.54 5.31 -12.50
CA PRO A 317 -18.82 6.69 -12.84
C PRO A 317 -17.63 7.30 -13.61
N ILE A 318 -17.84 7.56 -14.91
CA ILE A 318 -16.84 8.20 -15.77
C ILE A 318 -16.79 9.69 -15.45
N SER A 319 -15.57 10.25 -15.36
CA SER A 319 -15.38 11.70 -15.31
C SER A 319 -15.96 12.33 -16.58
N ARG A 320 -16.92 13.24 -16.43
CA ARG A 320 -17.76 13.82 -17.48
C ARG A 320 -17.00 14.70 -18.50
N ASN A 321 -15.67 14.70 -18.49
CA ASN A 321 -14.81 15.45 -19.41
C ASN A 321 -14.62 14.80 -20.78
N SER A 322 -15.07 13.55 -20.99
CA SER A 322 -14.95 12.86 -22.29
C SER A 322 -16.20 12.97 -23.17
N ARG A 323 -16.96 14.07 -23.08
CA ARG A 323 -18.11 14.32 -23.99
C ARG A 323 -17.75 15.06 -25.28
N SER A 324 -16.48 15.30 -25.59
CA SER A 324 -16.06 15.86 -26.88
C SER A 324 -15.07 14.96 -27.60
N SER A 325 -15.62 14.11 -28.47
CA SER A 325 -15.07 13.74 -29.78
C SER A 325 -15.93 12.60 -30.33
N TYR A 326 -17.17 12.92 -30.71
CA TYR A 326 -17.80 12.18 -31.79
C TYR A 326 -17.23 12.76 -33.09
N PRO A 327 -16.52 11.99 -33.94
CA PRO A 327 -16.33 12.42 -35.31
C PRO A 327 -17.69 12.42 -35.97
N SER A 328 -18.16 13.60 -36.38
CA SER A 328 -19.27 13.74 -37.32
C SER A 328 -18.90 12.96 -38.57
N ARG A 329 -19.53 11.80 -38.78
CA ARG A 329 -19.60 11.14 -40.09
C ARG A 329 -20.25 12.14 -41.05
N THR A 330 -19.43 12.81 -41.85
CA THR A 330 -19.86 13.46 -43.08
C THR A 330 -20.32 12.36 -44.02
N LEU A 331 -21.59 12.41 -44.40
CA LEU A 331 -22.20 11.59 -45.43
C LEU A 331 -21.45 11.79 -46.75
N ASP A 332 -21.19 10.67 -47.42
CA ASP A 332 -20.63 10.58 -48.77
C ASP A 332 -21.51 11.30 -49.81
N VAL A 333 -20.83 11.78 -50.85
CA VAL A 333 -21.33 12.37 -52.10
C VAL A 333 -22.05 11.33 -52.96
#